data_AF-A0A967I1I4-F1
#
_entry.id   AF-A0A967I1I4-F1
#
_cell.length_a   1.000
_cell.length_b   1.000
_cell.length_c   1.000
_cell.angle_alpha   90.00
_cell.angle_beta   90.00
_cell.angle_gamma   90.00
#
_symmetry.space_group_name_H-M   'P 1'
#
loop_
_entity.id
_entity.type
_entity.pdbx_description
1 polymer ?
#
loop_
_entity_poly.entity_id
_entity_poly.type
_entity_poly.pdbx_seq_one_letter_code
_entity_poly.pdbx_strand_id
1 'polypeptide(L)' 'MVDTVLYFEGDRNHIFRILRAVKNRFGSTNEIGVFEMKDQGLDEVANPSAVFLSERPANAPGSTVTASMEGTRPILVEL' A
#
# COMPACT_ATOMS: atom_id res chain seq x y z
N MET A 1 13.27 -16.64 -18.33
CA MET A 1 12.27 -17.12 -17.36
C MET A 1 12.74 -16.68 -15.97
N VAL A 2 11.87 -16.14 -15.10
CA VAL A 2 12.25 -15.63 -13.77
C VAL A 2 11.46 -16.32 -12.65
N ASP A 3 12.10 -16.41 -11.48
CA ASP A 3 11.58 -17.08 -10.28
C ASP A 3 10.74 -16.14 -9.38
N THR A 4 10.96 -14.83 -9.42
CA THR A 4 10.17 -13.86 -8.65
C THR A 4 9.96 -12.57 -9.46
N VAL A 5 8.76 -11.99 -9.38
CA VAL A 5 8.37 -10.72 -9.98
C VAL A 5 7.73 -9.87 -8.90
N LEU A 6 8.34 -8.71 -8.65
CA LEU A 6 7.86 -7.72 -7.70
C LEU A 6 7.51 -6.43 -8.44
N TYR A 7 6.42 -5.80 -8.06
CA TYR A 7 6.09 -4.43 -8.46
C TYR A 7 6.28 -3.52 -7.27
N PHE A 8 6.98 -2.41 -7.49
CA PHE A 8 7.11 -1.35 -6.51
C PHE A 8 6.32 -0.14 -7.01
N GLU A 9 5.18 0.07 -6.39
CA GLU A 9 4.17 1.03 -6.80
C GLU A 9 4.10 2.17 -5.78
N GLY A 10 3.91 3.40 -6.24
CA GLY A 10 3.68 4.54 -5.37
C GLY A 10 2.97 5.61 -6.19
N ASP A 11 1.82 6.08 -5.71
CA ASP A 11 1.09 7.16 -6.35
C ASP A 11 1.66 8.52 -5.91
N ARG A 12 1.57 9.54 -6.77
CA ARG A 12 2.02 10.90 -6.44
C ARG A 12 1.27 11.51 -5.25
N ASN A 13 0.04 11.08 -5.04
CA ASN A 13 -0.81 11.56 -3.95
C ASN A 13 -0.63 10.75 -2.64
N HIS A 14 0.12 9.65 -2.67
CA HIS A 14 0.33 8.80 -1.49
C HIS A 14 1.80 8.83 -1.08
N ILE A 15 2.05 9.13 0.20
CA ILE A 15 3.40 9.17 0.76
C ILE A 15 4.00 7.74 0.82
N PHE A 16 3.13 6.73 0.86
CA PHE A 16 3.48 5.33 0.91
C PHE A 16 3.75 4.71 -0.47
N ARG A 17 4.73 3.81 -0.48
CA ARG A 17 5.10 2.95 -1.59
C ARG A 17 4.79 1.50 -1.23
N ILE A 18 4.14 0.80 -2.13
CA ILE A 18 3.68 -0.58 -1.94
C ILE A 18 4.56 -1.49 -2.81
N LEU A 19 5.20 -2.45 -2.17
CA LEU A 19 5.87 -3.56 -2.82
C LEU A 19 4.91 -4.76 -2.87
N ARG A 20 4.60 -5.27 -4.06
CA ARG A 20 3.70 -6.42 -4.24
C ARG A 20 4.37 -7.52 -5.06
N ALA A 21 4.29 -8.75 -4.58
CA ALA A 21 4.77 -9.90 -5.32
C ALA A 21 3.71 -10.40 -6.32
N VAL A 22 3.95 -10.25 -7.63
CA VAL A 22 3.03 -10.75 -8.67
C VAL A 22 3.36 -12.19 -9.06
N LYS A 23 4.61 -12.60 -8.90
CA LYS A 23 5.02 -13.99 -9.05
C LYS A 23 6.05 -14.31 -7.99
N ASN A 24 5.85 -15.37 -7.23
CA ASN A 24 6.84 -15.82 -6.26
C ASN A 24 6.89 -17.35 -6.30
N ARG A 25 7.99 -17.92 -6.79
CA ARG A 25 8.18 -19.37 -6.84
C ARG A 25 8.43 -19.99 -5.46
N PHE A 26 8.80 -19.18 -4.47
CA PHE A 26 9.25 -19.62 -3.14
C PHE A 26 8.33 -19.16 -2.01
N GLY A 27 7.19 -18.56 -2.32
CA GLY A 27 6.30 -17.98 -1.31
C GLY A 27 4.98 -17.47 -1.89
N SER A 28 4.22 -16.75 -1.06
CA SER A 28 2.94 -16.19 -1.46
C SER A 28 3.10 -14.98 -2.39
N THR A 29 2.09 -14.76 -3.24
CA THR A 29 1.93 -13.53 -4.03
C THR A 29 0.99 -12.53 -3.35
N ASN A 30 0.34 -12.91 -2.26
CA ASN A 30 -0.58 -12.04 -1.52
C ASN A 30 0.13 -11.16 -0.48
N GLU A 31 1.44 -11.29 -0.36
CA GLU A 31 2.26 -10.48 0.53
C GLU A 31 2.45 -9.08 -0.05
N ILE A 32 2.24 -8.07 0.80
CA ILE A 32 2.49 -6.67 0.49
C ILE A 32 3.47 -6.11 1.52
N GLY A 33 4.50 -5.42 1.05
CA GLY A 33 5.36 -4.58 1.87
C GLY A 33 4.96 -3.12 1.69
N VAL A 34 4.79 -2.40 2.79
CA VAL A 34 4.47 -0.96 2.74
C VAL A 34 5.68 -0.20 3.24
N PHE A 35 6.11 0.79 2.48
CA PHE A 35 7.30 1.59 2.75
C PHE A 35 6.99 3.07 2.64
N GLU A 36 7.68 3.88 3.42
CA GLU A 36 7.63 5.34 3.36
C GLU A 36 9.00 5.85 2.91
N MET A 37 9.04 6.83 2.01
CA MET A 37 10.29 7.48 1.62
C MET A 37 10.59 8.63 2.59
N LYS A 38 11.53 8.42 3.49
CA LYS A 38 12.05 9.43 4.43
C LYS A 38 13.37 10.02 3.93
N ASP A 39 13.88 11.04 4.61
CA ASP A 39 15.15 11.69 4.27
C ASP A 39 16.34 10.71 4.23
N GLN A 40 16.28 9.63 5.02
CA GLN A 40 17.32 8.60 5.07
C GLN A 40 17.08 7.43 4.09
N GLY A 41 15.96 7.41 3.36
CA GLY A 41 15.60 6.37 2.40
C GLY A 41 14.26 5.71 2.67
N LEU A 42 14.11 4.47 2.19
CA LEU A 42 12.89 3.67 2.39
C LEU A 42 12.83 3.11 3.81
N ASP A 43 11.80 3.49 4.55
CA ASP A 43 11.50 2.98 5.89
C ASP A 43 10.28 2.07 5.85
N GLU A 44 10.34 0.93 6.54
CA GLU A 44 9.26 -0.06 6.53
C GLU A 44 8.12 0.38 7.45
N VAL A 45 6.89 0.36 6.92
CA VAL A 45 5.68 0.64 7.68
C VAL A 45 5.13 -0.67 8.23
N ALA A 46 5.54 -1.01 9.46
CA ALA A 46 5.16 -2.26 10.12
C ALA A 46 3.64 -2.41 10.36
N ASN A 47 2.90 -1.31 10.50
CA ASN A 47 1.45 -1.33 10.68
C ASN A 47 0.76 -0.31 9.76
N PRO A 48 0.48 -0.68 8.50
CA PRO A 48 -0.19 0.23 7.57
C PRO A 48 -1.57 0.65 8.08
N SER A 49 -2.31 -0.24 8.74
CA SER A 49 -3.65 0.05 9.26
C SER A 49 -3.65 1.20 10.27
N ALA A 50 -2.69 1.23 11.20
CA ALA A 50 -2.57 2.31 12.18
C ALA A 50 -2.28 3.66 11.50
N VAL A 51 -1.52 3.66 10.42
CA VAL A 51 -1.16 4.87 9.68
C VAL A 51 -2.36 5.41 8.89
N PHE A 52 -3.08 4.55 8.15
CA PHE A 52 -4.35 4.92 7.50
C PHE A 52 -5.43 5.38 8.49
N LEU A 53 -5.43 4.86 9.72
CA LEU A 53 -6.33 5.32 10.80
C LEU A 53 -5.88 6.65 11.43
N SER A 54 -4.58 6.96 11.43
CA SER A 54 -4.02 8.16 12.05
C SER A 54 -4.18 9.45 11.23
N GLU A 55 -4.40 9.35 9.92
CA GLU A 55 -4.77 10.51 9.08
C GLU A 55 -6.19 11.02 9.37
N ARG A 56 -6.97 10.33 10.21
CA ARG A 56 -8.29 10.80 10.62
C ARG A 56 -8.20 11.89 11.68
N PRO A 57 -8.86 13.05 11.49
CA PRO A 57 -9.28 13.86 12.62
C PRO A 57 -10.20 12.98 13.47
N ALA A 58 -10.02 12.97 14.79
CA ALA A 58 -10.75 12.10 15.73
C ALA A 58 -12.29 12.24 15.70
N ASN A 59 -12.85 13.14 14.88
CA ASN A 59 -14.26 13.45 14.72
C ASN A 59 -14.61 13.91 13.28
N ALA A 60 -14.31 13.12 12.25
CA ALA A 60 -14.78 13.39 10.88
C ALA A 60 -15.97 12.46 10.50
N PRO A 61 -17.21 12.78 10.90
CA PRO A 61 -18.38 12.05 10.41
C PRO A 61 -18.51 12.27 8.89
N GLY A 62 -18.44 11.19 8.11
CA GLY A 62 -18.60 11.23 6.65
C GLY A 62 -17.52 10.48 5.87
N SER A 63 -16.33 10.26 6.46
CA SER A 63 -15.22 9.56 5.78
C SER A 63 -15.49 8.06 5.67
N THR A 64 -15.63 7.54 4.45
CA THR A 64 -15.76 6.10 4.17
C THR A 64 -14.61 5.64 3.27
N VAL A 65 -13.86 4.63 3.73
CA VAL A 65 -12.82 3.98 2.92
C VAL A 65 -13.47 2.88 2.10
N THR A 66 -13.41 2.99 0.77
CA THR A 66 -13.87 1.95 -0.14
C THR A 66 -12.71 1.37 -0.93
N ALA A 67 -12.72 0.05 -1.13
CA ALA A 67 -11.80 -0.59 -2.06
C ALA A 67 -12.38 -0.46 -3.48
N SER A 68 -11.82 0.45 -4.28
CA SER A 68 -12.16 0.61 -5.68
C SER A 68 -11.25 -0.23 -6.56
N MET A 69 -11.78 -0.75 -7.66
CA MET A 69 -11.02 -1.56 -8.61
C MET A 69 -10.71 -0.73 -9.86
N GLU A 70 -9.44 -0.38 -10.06
CA GLU A 70 -8.95 0.17 -11.34
C GLU A 70 -8.45 -1.00 -12.20
N GLY A 71 -9.34 -1.55 -13.04
CA GLY A 71 -9.07 -2.77 -13.79
C GLY A 71 -8.96 -3.98 -12.86
N THR A 72 -7.76 -4.58 -12.75
CA THR A 72 -7.45 -5.67 -11.80
C THR A 72 -6.78 -5.18 -10.52
N ARG A 73 -6.58 -3.86 -10.37
CA ARG A 73 -5.84 -3.27 -9.25
C ARG A 73 -6.81 -2.77 -8.18
N PRO A 74 -6.81 -3.34 -6.96
CA PRO A 74 -7.52 -2.75 -5.84
C PRO A 74 -6.76 -1.51 -5.34
N ILE A 75 -7.46 -0.39 -5.26
CA ILE A 75 -7.00 0.91 -4.73
C ILE A 75 -7.93 1.29 -3.59
N LEU A 76 -7.38 1.73 -2.47
CA LEU A 76 -8.15 2.24 -1.34
C LEU A 76 -8.43 3.73 -1.59
N VAL A 77 -9.70 4.11 -1.62
CA VAL A 77 -10.14 5.48 -1.88
C VAL A 77 -11.01 5.95 -0.71
N GLU A 78 -10.79 7.19 -0.28
CA GLU A 78 -11.63 7.87 0.71
C GLU A 78 -12.72 8.70 -0.01
N LEU A 79 -13.98 8.52 0.40
CA LEU A 79 -15.15 9.29 -0.03
C LEU A 79 -15.65 10.18 1.09
#